data_AF-A0A7X7M688-F1
#
_entry.id   AF-A0A7X7M688-F1
#
_cell.length_a   1.000
_cell.length_b   1.000
_cell.length_c   1.000
_cell.angle_alpha   90.00
_cell.angle_beta   90.00
_cell.angle_gamma   90.00
#
_symmetry.space_group_name_H-M   'P 1'
#
loop_
_entity.id
_entity.type
_entity.pdbx_description
1 polymer ?
#
loop_
_entity_poly.entity_id
_entity_poly.type
_entity_poly.pdbx_seq_one_letter_code
_entity_poly.pdbx_strand_id
1 'polypeptide(L)' 'MLITFEGIDGCGKSLIMGMVRDWLAAEGYPVLATLEPGGSELGQAFRKMLLESSFGSLDAHTETLLFMVDRSR' A
#
# COMPACT_ATOMS: atom_id res chain seq x y z
N MET A 1 14.28 -10.21 -3.66
CA MET A 1 14.46 -8.78 -3.94
C MET A 1 13.18 -8.06 -3.56
N LEU A 2 13.27 -6.91 -2.88
CA LEU A 2 12.12 -6.07 -2.54
C LEU A 2 12.23 -4.75 -3.31
N ILE A 3 11.16 -4.33 -3.98
CA ILE A 3 11.07 -3.06 -4.72
C ILE A 3 9.89 -2.28 -4.14
N THR A 4 10.13 -1.03 -3.73
CA THR A 4 9.12 -0.13 -3.18
C THR A 4 8.87 1.05 -4.12
N PHE A 5 7.61 1.44 -4.30
CA PHE A 5 7.22 2.59 -5.11
C PHE A 5 6.66 3.68 -4.20
N GLU A 6 7.43 4.75 -4.01
CA GLU A 6 7.11 5.87 -3.12
C GLU A 6 6.77 7.15 -3.88
N GLY A 7 5.97 8.02 -3.27
CA GLY A 7 5.55 9.29 -3.86
C GLY A 7 4.22 9.80 -3.33
N ILE A 8 3.83 11.01 -3.72
CA ILE A 8 2.57 11.64 -3.29
C ILE A 8 1.33 10.93 -3.85
N ASP A 9 0.16 11.21 -3.30
CA ASP A 9 -1.09 10.66 -3.82
C ASP A 9 -1.39 11.16 -5.24
N GLY A 10 -1.92 10.26 -6.06
CA GLY A 10 -2.22 10.55 -7.47
C GLY A 10 -1.01 10.58 -8.42
N CYS A 11 0.25 10.42 -7.96
CA CYS A 11 1.41 10.48 -8.85
C CYS A 11 1.62 9.25 -9.78
N GLY A 12 0.71 8.28 -9.77
CA GLY A 12 0.77 7.12 -10.67
C GLY A 12 1.52 5.90 -10.16
N LYS A 13 1.82 5.81 -8.85
CA LYS A 13 2.54 4.68 -8.24
C LYS A 13 1.95 3.31 -8.62
N SER A 14 0.62 3.17 -8.52
CA SER A 14 -0.08 1.92 -8.84
C SER A 14 0.04 1.53 -10.32
N LEU A 15 0.09 2.51 -11.21
CA LEU A 15 0.29 2.28 -12.65
C LEU A 15 1.70 1.75 -12.91
N ILE A 16 2.72 2.44 -12.40
CA ILE A 16 4.13 2.05 -12.58
C ILE A 16 4.39 0.68 -11.95
N MET A 17 3.88 0.43 -10.74
CA MET A 17 3.99 -0.86 -10.07
C MET A 17 3.41 -1.99 -10.92
N GLY A 18 2.24 -1.77 -11.54
CA GLY A 18 1.62 -2.73 -12.45
C GLY A 18 2.48 -3.02 -13.67
N MET A 19 3.03 -1.98 -14.32
CA MET A 19 3.92 -2.13 -15.47
C MET A 19 5.18 -2.91 -15.12
N VAL A 20 5.81 -2.62 -13.98
CA VAL A 20 7.02 -3.33 -13.54
C VAL A 20 6.71 -4.78 -13.18
N ARG A 21 5.57 -5.04 -12.51
CA ARG A 21 5.11 -6.40 -12.21
C ARG A 21 4.96 -7.22 -13.50
N ASP A 22 4.27 -6.67 -14.49
CA ASP A 22 3.97 -7.37 -15.75
C ASP A 22 5.25 -7.62 -16.56
N TRP A 23 6.17 -6.66 -16.57
CA TRP A 23 7.48 -6.82 -17.19
C TRP A 23 8.31 -7.93 -16.52
N LEU A 24 8.43 -7.93 -15.18
CA LEU A 24 9.15 -8.98 -14.45
C LEU A 24 8.53 -10.37 -14.62
N ALA A 25 7.19 -10.45 -14.65
CA ALA A 25 6.50 -11.70 -14.90
C ALA A 25 6.76 -12.22 -16.33
N ALA A 26 6.81 -11.33 -17.33
CA ALA A 26 7.13 -11.70 -18.72
C ALA A 26 8.57 -12.22 -18.87
N GLU A 27 9.51 -11.74 -18.05
CA GLU A 27 10.88 -12.26 -17.96
C GLU A 27 11.00 -13.59 -17.17
N GLY A 28 9.88 -14.15 -16.70
CA GLY A 28 9.82 -15.44 -16.02
C GLY A 28 10.08 -15.38 -14.51
N TYR A 29 10.11 -14.20 -13.90
CA TYR A 29 10.25 -14.09 -12.45
C TYR A 29 8.93 -14.33 -11.72
N PRO A 30 8.94 -15.02 -10.56
CA PRO A 30 7.79 -15.04 -9.67
C PRO A 30 7.63 -13.65 -9.02
N VAL A 31 6.52 -12.98 -9.31
CA VAL A 31 6.25 -11.62 -8.79
C VAL A 31 5.05 -11.65 -7.85
N LEU A 32 5.24 -11.08 -6.66
CA LEU A 32 4.17 -10.76 -5.73
C LEU A 32 4.05 -9.23 -5.63
N ALA A 33 2.89 -8.69 -6.01
CA ALA A 33 2.57 -7.29 -5.82
C ALA A 33 1.74 -7.11 -4.55
N THR A 34 2.10 -6.12 -3.73
CA THR A 34 1.39 -5.74 -2.51
C THR A 34 1.38 -4.21 -2.37
N LEU A 35 0.60 -3.69 -1.44
CA LEU A 35 0.50 -2.26 -1.15
C LEU A 35 0.23 -2.03 0.34
N GLU A 36 0.69 -0.91 0.87
CA GLU A 36 0.52 -0.55 2.28
C GLU A 36 -0.01 0.89 2.38
N PRO A 37 -1.10 1.16 3.13
CA PRO A 37 -1.95 0.18 3.78
C PRO A 37 -2.91 -0.47 2.78
N GLY A 38 -3.12 -1.79 2.89
CA GLY A 38 -4.15 -2.48 2.09
C GLY A 38 -3.80 -3.86 1.52
N GLY A 39 -2.59 -4.37 1.73
CA GLY A 39 -2.14 -5.66 1.20
C GLY A 39 -2.78 -6.90 1.84
N SER A 40 -3.56 -6.71 2.91
CA SER A 40 -4.30 -7.76 3.62
C SER A 40 -5.72 -7.31 3.96
N GLU A 41 -6.59 -8.21 4.43
CA GLU A 41 -7.94 -7.87 4.89
C GLU A 41 -7.91 -6.80 5.99
N LEU A 42 -7.03 -6.96 6.97
CA LEU A 42 -6.87 -5.98 8.05
C LEU A 42 -6.28 -4.66 7.53
N GLY A 43 -5.36 -4.72 6.56
CA GLY A 43 -4.81 -3.53 5.91
C GLY A 43 -5.85 -2.76 5.11
N GLN A 44 -6.80 -3.44 4.47
CA GLN A 44 -7.91 -2.80 3.78
C GLN A 44 -8.82 -2.06 4.76
N ALA A 45 -9.07 -2.63 5.94
CA ALA A 45 -9.80 -1.95 7.01
C ALA A 45 -9.06 -0.68 7.48
N PHE A 46 -7.75 -0.76 7.71
CA PHE A 46 -6.96 0.43 8.07
C PHE A 46 -6.95 1.49 6.97
N ARG A 47 -6.76 1.08 5.71
CA ARG A 47 -6.83 1.98 4.56
C ARG A 47 -8.16 2.72 4.51
N LYS A 48 -9.27 2.03 4.79
CA LYS A 48 -10.59 2.63 4.85
C LYS A 48 -10.68 3.69 5.95
N MET A 49 -10.20 3.37 7.16
CA MET A 49 -10.18 4.32 8.29
C MET A 49 -9.34 5.57 8.01
N LEU A 50 -8.22 5.42 7.29
CA LEU A 50 -7.33 6.53 6.94
C LEU A 50 -7.90 7.45 5.84
N LEU A 51 -8.71 6.93 4.92
CA LEU A 51 -9.23 7.67 3.76
C LEU A 51 -10.65 8.23 3.97
N GLU A 52 -11.46 7.59 4.81
CA GLU A 52 -12.86 8.00 4.99
C GLU A 52 -13.02 8.98 6.15
N SER A 53 -13.59 10.15 5.87
CA SER A 53 -13.94 11.15 6.88
C SER A 53 -15.01 10.70 7.87
N SER A 54 -15.67 9.56 7.61
CA SER A 54 -16.73 8.98 8.45
C SER A 54 -16.22 8.51 9.82
N PHE A 55 -14.92 8.22 9.94
CA PHE A 55 -14.28 7.79 11.19
C PHE A 55 -13.81 8.96 12.08
N GLY A 56 -14.05 10.20 11.64
CA GLY A 56 -13.51 11.40 12.28
C GLY A 56 -12.04 11.65 11.91
N SER A 57 -11.46 12.75 12.40
CA SER A 57 -10.05 13.04 12.19
C SER A 57 -9.19 12.18 13.12
N LEU A 58 -8.35 11.32 12.54
CA LEU A 58 -7.28 10.67 13.28
C LEU A 58 -6.17 11.67 13.53
N ASP A 59 -5.55 11.63 14.71
CA ASP A 59 -4.32 12.38 14.93
C ASP A 59 -3.14 11.69 14.23
N ALA A 60 -2.08 12.46 13.94
CA ALA A 60 -0.93 11.97 13.19
C ALA A 60 -0.23 10.76 13.84
N HIS A 61 -0.25 10.61 15.17
CA HIS A 61 0.33 9.43 15.81
C HIS A 61 -0.53 8.20 15.58
N THR A 62 -1.85 8.33 15.69
CA THR A 62 -2.78 7.23 15.40
C THR A 62 -2.65 6.76 13.96
N GLU A 63 -2.58 7.68 12.98
CA GLU A 63 -2.34 7.32 11.58
C GLU A 63 -1.04 6.54 11.42
N THR A 64 0.05 7.07 11.99
CA THR A 64 1.38 6.43 11.94
C THR A 64 1.35 5.02 12.53
N LEU A 65 0.68 4.82 13.67
CA LEU A 65 0.56 3.51 14.31
C LEU A 65 -0.24 2.52 13.45
N LEU A 66 -1.32 2.95 12.81
CA LEU A 66 -2.08 2.09 11.89
C LEU A 66 -1.23 1.61 10.71
N PHE A 67 -0.40 2.50 10.14
CA PHE A 67 0.59 2.11 9.13
C PHE A 67 1.60 1.09 9.66
N MET A 68 2.12 1.28 10.89
CA MET A 68 3.06 0.33 11.51
C MET A 68 2.42 -1.04 11.77
N VAL A 69 1.17 -1.08 12.21
CA VAL A 69 0.43 -2.33 12.45
C VAL A 69 0.15 -3.06 11.12
N ASP A 70 -0.08 -2.33 10.03
CA ASP A 70 -0.23 -2.96 8.72
C ASP A 70 1.06 -3.68 8.27
N ARG A 71 2.20 -3.06 8.55
CA ARG A 71 3.55 -3.51 8.17
C ARG A 71 4.13 -4.63 9.03
N SER A 72 3.59 -4.88 10.22
CA SER A 72 4.19 -5.82 11.18
C SER A 72 3.93 -7.30 10.87
N ARG A 73 3.65 -7.65 9.61
CA ARG A 73 3.21 -8.99 9.19
C ARG A 73 4.30 -9.71 8.40
#